data_AF-A0A930L7W3-F1
#
_entry.id   AF-A0A930L7W3-F1
#
_cell.length_a   1.000
_cell.length_b   1.000
_cell.length_c   1.000
_cell.angle_alpha   90.00
_cell.angle_beta   90.00
_cell.angle_gamma   90.00
#
_symmetry.space_group_name_H-M   'P 1'
#
loop_
_entity.id
_entity.type
_entity.pdbx_description
1 polymer ?
#
loop_
_entity_poly.entity_id
_entity_poly.type
_entity_poly.pdbx_seq_one_letter_code
_entity_poly.pdbx_strand_id
1 'polypeptide(L)'
;MQNFTVPKNVQSTRTTPASNDAGMTLSDLFADPTTPTGGTLQPLNQGPLIIDEFVTAAIPWIFVNYLMPLKATAQTTWESTDGDITVFLSATPYKDAHGVTQQHLPSGRIAREVLVYLVTSAMASGSPEIEISRTWRGFLRDMGIRYSHPNRLAVQKQLRAILNMTISISHQGTMPDGTNLTSRAYLVGSGEDLFFDRDGALDDSYRSVVVLSREFFERIAAAPSPVHGVMHVLMSSWRKIVNENPHQALAGDVFWWLAGRMSRVRRETRIPWSSFMGHFGSTASHPPKFRSQFRAALAVAAREYFSPLGEDFDYNVYVTEYGAGTRGGNSGILLSPISPEHRKLMAWSRRQSAKTAPAPPPTHDAQKPEPNAPVAPEIVPIPAHAGLDLSELRAALAAAGLPTNAVSDGALRAAIDTVLSRVSSVTNPHALVVTSILKNPALIGGTAQQPVRASGALSALPVEVCTVHGQEISGLVCGGCAAELKAIGTDAADAAECWEAVKTRLTKLSKLEGVDTSGAWMQYSSLAARHGI
;
A
#
# COMPACT_ATOMS: atom_id res chain seq x y z
N MET A 1 -34.88 36.00 -28.92
CA MET A 1 -35.29 35.47 -30.24
C MET A 1 -34.07 35.40 -31.13
N GLN A 2 -33.86 34.24 -31.77
CA GLN A 2 -33.05 33.92 -32.97
C GLN A 2 -32.11 32.71 -32.77
N ASN A 3 -32.75 31.54 -32.83
CA ASN A 3 -32.42 30.35 -33.63
C ASN A 3 -30.95 29.97 -33.85
N PHE A 4 -30.51 28.92 -33.13
CA PHE A 4 -29.41 28.06 -33.57
C PHE A 4 -29.98 26.85 -34.31
N THR A 5 -29.61 26.74 -35.59
CA THR A 5 -29.99 25.67 -36.51
C THR A 5 -28.97 24.53 -36.46
N VAL A 6 -29.47 23.31 -36.28
CA VAL A 6 -28.73 22.03 -36.32
C VAL A 6 -28.34 21.66 -37.75
N PRO A 7 -27.14 21.13 -38.03
CA PRO A 7 -26.89 20.42 -39.29
C PRO A 7 -27.37 18.97 -39.21
N LYS A 8 -28.28 18.61 -40.12
CA LYS A 8 -28.76 17.26 -40.41
C LYS A 8 -27.72 16.46 -41.19
N ASN A 9 -27.76 15.15 -40.95
CA ASN A 9 -27.38 14.01 -41.81
C ASN A 9 -26.96 14.33 -43.26
N VAL A 10 -25.84 13.73 -43.66
CA VAL A 10 -25.56 13.40 -45.06
C VAL A 10 -25.55 11.88 -45.20
N GLN A 11 -26.50 11.37 -45.99
CA GLN A 11 -26.54 10.00 -46.52
C GLN A 11 -25.95 9.97 -47.94
N SER A 12 -25.54 8.76 -48.35
CA SER A 12 -25.14 8.30 -49.69
C SER A 12 -23.67 8.54 -50.06
N THR A 13 -22.94 7.60 -50.68
CA THR A 13 -23.39 6.67 -51.72
C THR A 13 -22.45 5.46 -51.85
N ARG A 14 -23.02 4.29 -52.16
CA ARG A 14 -22.32 3.06 -52.53
C ARG A 14 -21.85 3.17 -53.98
N THR A 15 -20.54 3.06 -54.22
CA THR A 15 -19.97 2.82 -55.55
C THR A 15 -18.73 1.93 -55.40
N THR A 16 -18.77 0.75 -56.02
CA THR A 16 -17.61 -0.05 -56.44
C THR A 16 -17.67 -0.10 -57.98
N PRO A 17 -16.57 -0.26 -58.75
CA PRO A 17 -15.53 -1.27 -58.46
C PRO A 17 -14.06 -0.95 -58.88
N ALA A 18 -13.20 -1.89 -58.48
CA ALA A 18 -11.97 -2.36 -59.12
C ALA A 18 -10.68 -1.51 -59.05
N SER A 19 -9.89 -1.73 -57.98
CA SER A 19 -8.48 -2.06 -58.16
C SER A 19 -8.02 -3.02 -57.06
N ASN A 20 -7.30 -4.06 -57.46
CA ASN A 20 -6.70 -5.05 -56.58
C ASN A 20 -5.59 -4.40 -55.76
N ASP A 21 -5.83 -4.19 -54.47
CA ASP A 21 -4.79 -4.16 -53.44
C ASP A 21 -5.40 -4.69 -52.15
N ALA A 22 -4.68 -5.58 -51.50
CA ALA A 22 -5.14 -6.44 -50.42
C ALA A 22 -5.84 -5.64 -49.30
N GLY A 23 -7.08 -6.01 -49.00
CA GLY A 23 -7.89 -5.37 -47.97
C GLY A 23 -7.30 -5.60 -46.58
N MET A 24 -6.88 -4.52 -45.92
CA MET A 24 -6.74 -4.50 -44.47
C MET A 24 -8.10 -4.21 -43.84
N THR A 25 -8.54 -5.11 -42.98
CA THR A 25 -9.71 -4.95 -42.12
C THR A 25 -9.34 -4.17 -40.86
N LEU A 26 -10.31 -3.60 -40.14
CA LEU A 26 -10.08 -2.94 -38.84
C LEU A 26 -9.46 -3.88 -37.79
N SER A 27 -9.54 -5.20 -38.01
CA SER A 27 -8.85 -6.22 -37.20
C SER A 27 -7.33 -6.22 -37.39
N ASP A 28 -6.82 -5.68 -38.51
CA ASP A 28 -5.39 -5.67 -38.83
C ASP A 28 -4.65 -4.44 -38.25
N LEU A 29 -5.40 -3.41 -37.83
CA LEU A 29 -4.83 -2.18 -37.22
C LEU A 29 -4.53 -2.32 -35.72
N PHE A 30 -5.06 -3.35 -35.06
CA PHE A 30 -4.82 -3.66 -33.63
C PHE A 30 -3.98 -4.93 -33.43
N ALA A 31 -3.52 -5.56 -34.50
CA ALA A 31 -2.58 -6.68 -34.41
C ALA A 31 -1.18 -6.13 -34.10
N ASP A 32 -0.74 -6.26 -32.85
CA ASP A 32 0.66 -6.14 -32.48
C ASP A 32 1.46 -7.24 -33.21
N PRO A 33 2.44 -6.91 -34.07
CA PRO A 33 3.18 -7.89 -34.88
C PRO A 33 4.11 -8.79 -34.05
N THR A 34 4.05 -8.72 -32.72
CA THR A 34 4.77 -9.61 -31.80
C THR A 34 3.91 -10.75 -31.23
N THR A 35 2.66 -10.91 -31.67
CA THR A 35 1.87 -12.08 -31.29
C THR A 35 2.38 -13.34 -32.02
N PRO A 36 2.84 -14.39 -31.31
CA PRO A 36 3.18 -15.65 -31.94
C PRO A 36 1.88 -16.34 -32.36
N THR A 37 1.64 -16.39 -33.66
CA THR A 37 0.64 -17.24 -34.30
C THR A 37 0.89 -18.69 -33.88
N GLY A 38 0.00 -19.25 -33.05
CA GLY A 38 0.06 -20.65 -32.64
C GLY A 38 0.60 -20.93 -31.24
N GLY A 39 0.44 -20.01 -30.28
CA GLY A 39 0.60 -20.33 -28.85
C GLY A 39 -0.71 -20.82 -28.26
N THR A 40 -0.81 -22.12 -27.95
CA THR A 40 -1.84 -22.63 -27.03
C THR A 40 -1.74 -21.83 -25.74
N LEU A 41 -2.72 -20.97 -25.44
CA LEU A 41 -2.83 -20.32 -24.13
C LEU A 41 -2.79 -21.45 -23.09
N GLN A 42 -1.73 -21.46 -22.28
CA GLN A 42 -1.62 -22.42 -21.20
C GLN A 42 -2.83 -22.24 -20.30
N PRO A 43 -3.55 -23.32 -19.93
CA PRO A 43 -4.71 -23.18 -19.07
C PRO A 43 -4.27 -22.55 -17.74
N LEU A 44 -4.93 -21.46 -17.35
CA LEU A 44 -5.05 -21.13 -15.93
C LEU A 44 -5.45 -22.43 -15.23
N ASN A 45 -4.62 -22.88 -14.29
CA ASN A 45 -4.74 -24.22 -13.69
C ASN A 45 -5.96 -24.34 -12.75
N GLN A 46 -6.87 -23.36 -12.78
CA GLN A 46 -8.04 -23.20 -11.94
C GLN A 46 -9.17 -22.59 -12.78
N GLY A 47 -10.28 -23.32 -12.93
CA GLY A 47 -11.49 -22.82 -13.61
C GLY A 47 -12.23 -21.73 -12.81
N PRO A 48 -13.46 -21.37 -13.20
CA PRO A 48 -14.22 -20.32 -12.51
C PRO A 48 -14.39 -20.63 -11.02
N LEU A 49 -14.19 -19.61 -10.19
CA LEU A 49 -14.17 -19.72 -8.74
C LEU A 49 -15.58 -19.75 -8.15
N ILE A 50 -15.95 -20.80 -7.44
CA ILE A 50 -17.18 -20.79 -6.64
C ILE A 50 -16.84 -20.20 -5.28
N ILE A 51 -17.22 -18.95 -5.05
CA ILE A 51 -16.74 -18.18 -3.89
C ILE A 51 -17.20 -18.77 -2.55
N ASP A 52 -18.28 -19.57 -2.55
CA ASP A 52 -18.81 -20.26 -1.38
C ASP A 52 -17.96 -21.45 -0.91
N GLU A 53 -17.03 -21.92 -1.74
CA GLU A 53 -16.07 -22.97 -1.36
C GLU A 53 -14.92 -22.41 -0.51
N PHE A 54 -14.76 -21.09 -0.47
CA PHE A 54 -13.71 -20.42 0.27
C PHE A 54 -14.16 -20.09 1.69
N VAL A 55 -13.28 -20.39 2.66
CA VAL A 55 -13.53 -20.03 4.06
C VAL A 55 -13.50 -18.51 4.24
N THR A 56 -12.75 -17.80 3.40
CA THR A 56 -12.42 -16.38 3.60
C THR A 56 -12.61 -15.58 2.33
N ALA A 57 -13.15 -14.37 2.44
CA ALA A 57 -13.21 -13.37 1.39
C ALA A 57 -12.03 -12.40 1.52
N ALA A 58 -11.43 -11.99 0.40
CA ALA A 58 -10.40 -10.95 0.38
C ALA A 58 -11.03 -9.59 0.05
N ILE A 59 -10.88 -8.63 0.98
CA ILE A 59 -11.42 -7.26 0.88
C ILE A 59 -10.25 -6.29 0.72
N PRO A 60 -10.12 -5.53 -0.38
CA PRO A 60 -9.04 -4.56 -0.52
C PRO A 60 -9.13 -3.46 0.53
N TRP A 61 -8.02 -3.14 1.21
CA TRP A 61 -8.00 -2.11 2.26
C TRP A 61 -8.47 -0.74 1.77
N ILE A 62 -8.18 -0.40 0.51
CA ILE A 62 -8.63 0.86 -0.07
C ILE A 62 -10.16 1.02 -0.03
N PHE A 63 -10.92 -0.06 -0.24
CA PHE A 63 -12.39 -0.01 -0.21
C PHE A 63 -12.97 -0.23 1.20
N VAL A 64 -12.13 -0.49 2.20
CA VAL A 64 -12.52 -0.44 3.62
C VAL A 64 -12.45 1.01 4.13
N ASN A 65 -11.39 1.72 3.73
CA ASN A 65 -11.12 3.08 4.20
C ASN A 65 -11.76 4.16 3.31
N TYR A 66 -11.90 3.91 2.00
CA TYR A 66 -12.46 4.85 1.03
C TYR A 66 -13.62 4.17 0.31
N LEU A 67 -14.82 4.28 0.89
CA LEU A 67 -15.99 3.51 0.49
C LEU A 67 -16.53 3.94 -0.88
N MET A 68 -16.93 2.97 -1.69
CA MET A 68 -17.75 3.22 -2.87
C MET A 68 -19.11 3.81 -2.48
N PRO A 69 -19.77 4.60 -3.35
CA PRO A 69 -21.12 5.09 -3.09
C PRO A 69 -22.08 3.98 -2.63
N LEU A 70 -22.84 4.25 -1.57
CA LEU A 70 -23.84 3.32 -1.03
C LEU A 70 -25.01 3.09 -2.00
N LYS A 71 -25.29 4.09 -2.85
CA LYS A 71 -26.37 4.09 -3.84
C LYS A 71 -25.85 4.65 -5.16
N ALA A 72 -26.58 4.34 -6.23
CA ALA A 72 -26.32 4.96 -7.52
C ALA A 72 -26.37 6.48 -7.40
N THR A 73 -25.40 7.14 -8.03
CA THR A 73 -25.23 8.59 -8.02
C THR A 73 -25.00 9.07 -9.44
N ALA A 74 -25.38 10.31 -9.73
CA ALA A 74 -25.06 10.99 -11.00
C ALA A 74 -23.61 11.53 -11.02
N GLN A 75 -22.92 11.50 -9.88
CA GLN A 75 -21.52 11.91 -9.80
C GLN A 75 -20.63 10.93 -10.57
N THR A 76 -19.65 11.47 -11.25
CA THR A 76 -18.62 10.73 -11.98
C THR A 76 -17.31 10.63 -11.21
N THR A 77 -17.14 11.43 -10.17
CA THR A 77 -16.00 11.40 -9.25
C THR A 77 -16.49 11.36 -7.81
N TRP A 78 -15.82 10.58 -6.98
CA TRP A 78 -16.12 10.42 -5.56
C TRP A 78 -14.85 10.62 -4.75
N GLU A 79 -14.87 11.65 -3.92
CA GLU A 79 -13.73 12.04 -3.10
C GLU A 79 -13.92 11.56 -1.66
N SER A 80 -12.84 11.08 -1.06
CA SER A 80 -12.80 10.73 0.36
C SER A 80 -11.42 11.09 0.92
N THR A 81 -11.42 11.83 2.02
CA THR A 81 -10.20 12.34 2.66
C THR A 81 -10.12 11.83 4.09
N ASP A 82 -8.99 11.20 4.43
CA ASP A 82 -8.64 10.75 5.77
C ASP A 82 -7.20 11.16 6.09
N GLY A 83 -7.05 12.10 7.02
CA GLY A 83 -5.75 12.68 7.35
C GLY A 83 -5.09 13.38 6.16
N ASP A 84 -3.88 12.94 5.83
CA ASP A 84 -3.05 13.44 4.73
C ASP A 84 -3.31 12.72 3.39
N ILE A 85 -4.23 11.74 3.37
CA ILE A 85 -4.54 10.94 2.20
C ILE A 85 -5.94 11.31 1.67
N THR A 86 -5.99 11.71 0.41
CA THR A 86 -7.22 11.88 -0.36
C THR A 86 -7.29 10.85 -1.47
N VAL A 87 -8.40 10.14 -1.56
CA VAL A 87 -8.67 9.18 -2.64
C VAL A 87 -9.83 9.67 -3.49
N PHE A 88 -9.63 9.66 -4.79
CA PHE A 88 -10.66 9.90 -5.79
C PHE A 88 -10.98 8.60 -6.52
N LEU A 89 -12.25 8.21 -6.51
CA LEU A 89 -12.78 7.18 -7.40
C LEU A 89 -13.43 7.89 -8.57
N SER A 90 -12.94 7.65 -9.78
CA SER A 90 -13.42 8.30 -11.00
C SER A 90 -13.99 7.27 -11.98
N ALA A 91 -15.19 7.53 -12.47
CA ALA A 91 -15.85 6.72 -13.49
C ALA A 91 -15.30 7.06 -14.87
N THR A 92 -14.56 6.13 -15.48
CA THR A 92 -14.14 6.25 -16.89
C THR A 92 -15.29 5.81 -17.80
N PRO A 93 -15.59 6.56 -18.88
CA PRO A 93 -16.62 6.15 -19.85
C PRO A 93 -16.27 4.82 -20.53
N TYR A 94 -17.28 3.99 -20.78
CA TYR A 94 -17.14 2.74 -21.53
C TYR A 94 -18.36 2.51 -22.43
N LYS A 95 -18.24 1.62 -23.42
CA LYS A 95 -19.35 1.23 -24.29
C LYS A 95 -20.05 -0.01 -23.76
N ASP A 96 -21.39 0.01 -23.72
CA ASP A 96 -22.15 -1.20 -23.42
C ASP A 96 -22.31 -2.11 -24.65
N ALA A 97 -23.01 -3.25 -24.47
CA ALA A 97 -23.22 -4.23 -25.54
C ALA A 97 -24.03 -3.66 -26.73
N HIS A 98 -24.72 -2.53 -26.55
CA HIS A 98 -25.47 -1.84 -27.58
C HIS A 98 -24.70 -0.64 -28.17
N GLY A 99 -23.42 -0.45 -27.78
CA GLY A 99 -22.59 0.67 -28.23
C GLY A 99 -22.93 2.01 -27.58
N VAL A 100 -23.79 2.02 -26.55
CA VAL A 100 -24.14 3.23 -25.81
C VAL A 100 -23.04 3.54 -24.80
N THR A 101 -22.64 4.81 -24.72
CA THR A 101 -21.65 5.24 -23.72
C THR A 101 -22.29 5.25 -22.34
N GLN A 102 -21.71 4.50 -21.41
CA GLN A 102 -22.05 4.50 -20.01
C GLN A 102 -20.91 5.15 -19.23
N GLN A 103 -21.25 5.92 -18.20
CA GLN A 103 -20.28 6.49 -17.27
C GLN A 103 -20.94 6.63 -15.90
N HIS A 104 -20.56 5.77 -14.96
CA HIS A 104 -21.07 5.83 -13.60
C HIS A 104 -20.11 5.14 -12.63
N LEU A 105 -20.12 5.59 -11.38
CA LEU A 105 -19.35 4.97 -10.32
C LEU A 105 -19.95 3.62 -9.90
N PRO A 106 -19.10 2.64 -9.55
CA PRO A 106 -19.59 1.42 -8.94
C PRO A 106 -20.25 1.73 -7.60
N SER A 107 -21.41 1.14 -7.34
CA SER A 107 -22.24 1.50 -6.19
C SER A 107 -23.15 0.38 -5.69
N GLY A 108 -23.52 0.48 -4.41
CA GLY A 108 -24.44 -0.44 -3.76
C GLY A 108 -23.86 -1.83 -3.47
N ARG A 109 -24.75 -2.76 -3.09
CA ARG A 109 -24.41 -4.11 -2.63
C ARG A 109 -23.75 -4.94 -3.73
N ILE A 110 -24.34 -4.94 -4.93
CA ILE A 110 -23.84 -5.73 -6.07
C ILE A 110 -22.42 -5.34 -6.46
N ALA A 111 -22.06 -4.05 -6.42
CA ALA A 111 -20.69 -3.62 -6.71
C ALA A 111 -19.68 -4.22 -5.72
N ARG A 112 -20.05 -4.29 -4.43
CA ARG A 112 -19.21 -4.88 -3.39
C ARG A 112 -19.09 -6.39 -3.59
N GLU A 113 -20.17 -7.09 -3.93
CA GLU A 113 -20.13 -8.52 -4.22
C GLU A 113 -19.23 -8.84 -5.42
N VAL A 114 -19.36 -8.07 -6.52
CA VAL A 114 -18.50 -8.22 -7.70
C VAL A 114 -17.03 -7.94 -7.34
N LEU A 115 -16.76 -6.85 -6.63
CA LEU A 115 -15.40 -6.51 -6.19
C LEU A 115 -14.78 -7.62 -5.32
N VAL A 116 -15.54 -8.14 -4.35
CA VAL A 116 -15.09 -9.22 -3.47
C VAL A 116 -14.81 -10.48 -4.25
N TYR A 117 -15.65 -10.84 -5.21
CA TYR A 117 -15.39 -11.98 -6.10
C TYR A 117 -14.10 -11.81 -6.89
N LEU A 118 -13.92 -10.66 -7.55
CA LEU A 118 -12.75 -10.43 -8.40
C LEU A 118 -11.46 -10.48 -7.60
N VAL A 119 -11.42 -9.78 -6.46
CA VAL A 119 -10.25 -9.72 -5.58
C VAL A 119 -9.98 -11.08 -4.95
N THR A 120 -11.01 -11.76 -4.44
CA THR A 120 -10.83 -13.11 -3.86
C THR A 120 -10.31 -14.08 -4.91
N SER A 121 -10.82 -14.01 -6.14
CA SER A 121 -10.36 -14.86 -7.24
C SER A 121 -8.90 -14.60 -7.61
N ALA A 122 -8.53 -13.33 -7.81
CA ALA A 122 -7.17 -12.95 -8.13
C ALA A 122 -6.17 -13.33 -7.02
N MET A 123 -6.55 -13.16 -5.76
CA MET A 123 -5.70 -13.53 -4.63
C MET A 123 -5.58 -15.05 -4.45
N ALA A 124 -6.64 -15.81 -4.78
CA ALA A 124 -6.62 -17.27 -4.70
C ALA A 124 -5.79 -17.90 -5.84
N SER A 125 -5.90 -17.35 -7.05
CA SER A 125 -5.15 -17.82 -8.22
C SER A 125 -3.73 -17.28 -8.29
N GLY A 126 -3.44 -16.17 -7.59
CA GLY A 126 -2.19 -15.44 -7.73
C GLY A 126 -2.04 -14.76 -9.09
N SER A 127 -3.15 -14.53 -9.81
CA SER A 127 -3.17 -13.98 -11.17
C SER A 127 -4.14 -12.80 -11.29
N PRO A 128 -3.80 -11.74 -12.06
CA PRO A 128 -4.74 -10.68 -12.41
C PRO A 128 -5.83 -11.15 -13.41
N GLU A 129 -5.62 -12.28 -14.08
CA GLU A 129 -6.59 -12.88 -15.00
C GLU A 129 -7.54 -13.81 -14.25
N ILE A 130 -8.84 -13.57 -14.40
CA ILE A 130 -9.91 -14.27 -13.70
C ILE A 130 -10.83 -14.90 -14.74
N GLU A 131 -10.82 -16.23 -14.81
CA GLU A 131 -11.82 -16.97 -15.60
C GLU A 131 -13.20 -16.86 -14.92
N ILE A 132 -14.20 -16.40 -15.68
CA ILE A 132 -15.58 -16.35 -15.21
C ILE A 132 -16.42 -17.44 -15.88
N SER A 133 -17.53 -17.82 -15.25
CA SER A 133 -18.44 -18.81 -15.84
C SER A 133 -18.93 -18.36 -17.22
N ARG A 134 -19.09 -19.36 -18.08
CA ARG A 134 -19.56 -19.23 -19.46
C ARG A 134 -20.97 -18.67 -19.61
N THR A 135 -21.80 -18.80 -18.58
CA THR A 135 -23.13 -18.17 -18.53
C THR A 135 -23.21 -17.12 -17.43
N TRP A 136 -24.04 -16.09 -17.63
CA TRP A 136 -24.41 -15.15 -16.56
C TRP A 136 -25.05 -15.85 -15.36
N ARG A 137 -25.81 -16.93 -15.60
CA ARG A 137 -26.42 -17.71 -14.52
C ARG A 137 -25.36 -18.36 -13.65
N GLY A 138 -24.36 -19.01 -14.26
CA GLY A 138 -23.24 -19.58 -13.56
C GLY A 138 -22.41 -18.50 -12.86
N PHE A 139 -22.13 -17.37 -13.51
CA PHE A 139 -21.34 -16.30 -12.90
C PHE A 139 -22.03 -15.69 -11.67
N LEU A 140 -23.35 -15.48 -11.73
CA LEU A 140 -24.12 -15.07 -10.55
C LEU A 140 -24.11 -16.13 -9.45
N ARG A 141 -24.22 -17.42 -9.79
CA ARG A 141 -24.10 -18.53 -8.83
C ARG A 141 -22.71 -18.57 -8.19
N ASP A 142 -21.65 -18.38 -8.97
CA ASP A 142 -20.26 -18.41 -8.52
C ASP A 142 -19.97 -17.24 -7.57
N MET A 143 -20.61 -16.09 -7.80
CA MET A 143 -20.70 -14.97 -6.86
C MET A 143 -21.73 -15.16 -5.75
N GLY A 144 -22.50 -16.25 -5.71
CA GLY A 144 -23.64 -16.53 -4.81
C GLY A 144 -24.71 -15.46 -4.75
N ILE A 145 -24.92 -14.77 -5.87
CA ILE A 145 -26.04 -13.87 -6.11
C ILE A 145 -27.18 -14.70 -6.71
N ARG A 146 -28.37 -14.64 -6.12
CA ARG A 146 -29.56 -15.28 -6.71
C ARG A 146 -29.79 -14.78 -8.14
N TYR A 147 -29.92 -15.70 -9.09
CA TYR A 147 -30.23 -15.33 -10.47
C TYR A 147 -31.61 -14.68 -10.60
N SER A 148 -31.63 -13.51 -11.21
CA SER A 148 -32.83 -12.83 -11.70
C SER A 148 -32.42 -11.87 -12.81
N HIS A 149 -33.35 -11.47 -13.68
CA HIS A 149 -33.06 -10.50 -14.74
C HIS A 149 -32.49 -9.17 -14.19
N PRO A 150 -33.07 -8.56 -13.12
CA PRO A 150 -32.50 -7.36 -12.51
C PRO A 150 -31.09 -7.57 -11.94
N ASN A 151 -30.84 -8.70 -11.27
CA ASN A 151 -29.50 -8.98 -10.73
C ASN A 151 -28.46 -9.19 -11.83
N ARG A 152 -28.83 -9.85 -12.95
CA ARG A 152 -27.95 -9.99 -14.11
C ARG A 152 -27.52 -8.62 -14.65
N LEU A 153 -28.48 -7.75 -14.91
CA LEU A 153 -28.21 -6.40 -15.42
C LEU A 153 -27.38 -5.58 -14.42
N ALA A 154 -27.69 -5.69 -13.12
CA ALA A 154 -26.92 -5.02 -12.08
C ALA A 154 -25.47 -5.51 -12.05
N VAL A 155 -25.23 -6.82 -12.11
CA VAL A 155 -23.89 -7.41 -12.14
C VAL A 155 -23.11 -6.94 -13.37
N GLN A 156 -23.70 -7.04 -14.57
CA GLN A 156 -23.08 -6.55 -15.81
C GLN A 156 -22.66 -5.09 -15.69
N LYS A 157 -23.58 -4.25 -15.21
CA LYS A 157 -23.36 -2.82 -15.01
C LYS A 157 -22.23 -2.56 -14.00
N GLN A 158 -22.26 -3.21 -12.84
CA GLN A 158 -21.27 -2.97 -11.79
C GLN A 158 -19.90 -3.55 -12.15
N LEU A 159 -19.82 -4.70 -12.81
CA LEU A 159 -18.58 -5.27 -13.32
C LEU A 159 -17.85 -4.28 -14.22
N ARG A 160 -18.54 -3.78 -15.25
CA ARG A 160 -17.95 -2.81 -16.18
C ARG A 160 -17.54 -1.52 -15.50
N ALA A 161 -18.35 -1.00 -14.58
CA ALA A 161 -17.99 0.18 -13.80
C ALA A 161 -16.77 -0.03 -12.92
N ILE A 162 -16.61 -1.21 -12.30
CA ILE A 162 -15.44 -1.53 -11.48
C ILE A 162 -14.21 -1.59 -12.38
N LEU A 163 -14.25 -2.33 -13.49
CA LEU A 163 -13.08 -2.49 -14.37
C LEU A 163 -12.64 -1.17 -15.01
N ASN A 164 -13.58 -0.28 -15.33
CA ASN A 164 -13.28 1.04 -15.90
C ASN A 164 -13.05 2.12 -14.83
N MET A 165 -13.13 1.81 -13.54
CA MET A 165 -12.89 2.82 -12.51
C MET A 165 -11.41 3.16 -12.42
N THR A 166 -11.10 4.46 -12.36
CA THR A 166 -9.77 4.96 -12.03
C THR A 166 -9.74 5.33 -10.55
N ILE A 167 -8.70 4.89 -9.85
CA ILE A 167 -8.41 5.27 -8.48
C ILE A 167 -7.22 6.22 -8.49
N SER A 168 -7.42 7.44 -7.99
CA SER A 168 -6.35 8.40 -7.77
C SER A 168 -6.10 8.58 -6.29
N ILE A 169 -4.86 8.38 -5.85
CA ILE A 169 -4.45 8.56 -4.45
C ILE A 169 -3.53 9.79 -4.42
N SER A 170 -3.91 10.75 -3.59
CA SER A 170 -3.18 11.99 -3.35
C SER A 170 -2.70 12.04 -1.91
N HIS A 171 -1.42 12.34 -1.70
CA HIS A 171 -0.82 12.56 -0.39
C HIS A 171 -0.40 14.02 -0.27
N GLN A 172 -0.84 14.68 0.79
CA GLN A 172 -0.44 16.04 1.14
C GLN A 172 0.50 16.03 2.34
N GLY A 173 1.80 16.19 2.09
CA GLY A 173 2.83 16.27 3.13
C GLY A 173 3.19 17.71 3.48
N THR A 174 3.53 17.98 4.75
CA THR A 174 4.08 19.26 5.18
C THR A 174 5.61 19.23 5.10
N MET A 175 6.22 20.24 4.50
CA MET A 175 7.66 20.47 4.49
C MET A 175 7.98 21.79 5.21
N PRO A 176 9.22 22.00 5.71
CA PRO A 176 9.60 23.23 6.41
C PRO A 176 9.30 24.52 5.63
N ASP A 177 9.36 24.45 4.29
CA ASP A 177 9.20 25.62 3.40
C ASP A 177 7.95 25.51 2.50
N GLY A 178 7.02 24.58 2.75
CA GLY A 178 5.82 24.44 1.91
C GLY A 178 5.03 23.14 2.08
N THR A 179 4.23 22.80 1.07
CA THR A 179 3.41 21.58 1.03
C THR A 179 3.86 20.71 -0.16
N ASN A 180 4.12 19.42 0.07
CA ASN A 180 4.37 18.46 -1.01
C ASN A 180 3.06 17.75 -1.36
N LEU A 181 2.69 17.75 -2.64
CA LEU A 181 1.54 17.01 -3.17
C LEU A 181 2.05 15.92 -4.11
N THR A 182 1.82 14.66 -3.75
CA THR A 182 2.07 13.54 -4.67
C THR A 182 0.76 12.87 -5.01
N SER A 183 0.48 12.70 -6.30
CA SER A 183 -0.73 12.04 -6.78
C SER A 183 -0.36 10.92 -7.76
N ARG A 184 -0.99 9.76 -7.59
CA ARG A 184 -0.85 8.60 -8.48
C ARG A 184 -2.22 8.05 -8.81
N ALA A 185 -2.49 7.87 -10.10
CA ALA A 185 -3.75 7.33 -10.60
C ALA A 185 -3.51 6.01 -11.33
N TYR A 186 -4.43 5.06 -11.16
CA TYR A 186 -4.38 3.76 -11.81
C TYR A 186 -5.78 3.21 -12.05
N LEU A 187 -5.94 2.42 -13.10
CA LEU A 187 -7.19 1.73 -13.41
C LEU A 187 -7.34 0.48 -12.54
N VAL A 188 -8.58 0.07 -12.24
CA VAL A 188 -8.85 -1.20 -11.54
C VAL A 188 -8.76 -2.39 -12.50
N GLY A 189 -9.34 -2.29 -13.70
CA GLY A 189 -9.23 -3.27 -14.77
C GLY A 189 -8.26 -2.82 -15.85
N SER A 190 -7.65 -3.76 -16.56
CA SER A 190 -6.90 -3.48 -17.79
C SER A 190 -7.64 -3.93 -19.06
N GLY A 191 -8.67 -4.76 -18.91
CA GLY A 191 -9.53 -5.19 -20.01
C GLY A 191 -10.59 -6.19 -19.56
N GLU A 192 -11.55 -6.46 -20.44
CA GLU A 192 -12.47 -7.58 -20.33
C GLU A 192 -12.57 -8.24 -21.71
N ASP A 193 -12.24 -9.53 -21.79
CA ASP A 193 -12.51 -10.34 -22.98
C ASP A 193 -13.80 -11.12 -22.70
N LEU A 194 -14.92 -10.40 -22.81
CA LEU A 194 -16.25 -10.97 -22.68
C LEU A 194 -16.75 -11.37 -24.07
N PHE A 195 -16.83 -12.67 -24.31
CA PHE A 195 -17.42 -13.19 -25.54
C PHE A 195 -18.93 -13.27 -25.37
N PHE A 196 -19.66 -12.63 -26.26
CA PHE A 196 -21.12 -12.58 -26.22
C PHE A 196 -21.73 -13.34 -27.40
N ASP A 197 -22.82 -14.06 -27.16
CA ASP A 197 -23.66 -14.61 -28.21
C ASP A 197 -24.47 -13.49 -28.90
N ARG A 198 -25.22 -13.87 -29.95
CA ARG A 198 -26.02 -12.92 -30.76
C ARG A 198 -27.13 -12.21 -29.97
N ASP A 199 -27.50 -12.73 -28.81
CA ASP A 199 -28.53 -12.19 -27.91
C ASP A 199 -27.92 -11.37 -26.75
N GLY A 200 -26.59 -11.20 -26.73
CA GLY A 200 -25.86 -10.46 -25.70
C GLY A 200 -25.69 -11.21 -24.37
N ALA A 201 -25.96 -12.52 -24.34
CA ALA A 201 -25.53 -13.39 -23.24
C ALA A 201 -24.06 -13.79 -23.42
N LEU A 202 -23.39 -14.27 -22.37
CA LEU A 202 -22.03 -14.79 -22.51
C LEU A 202 -22.06 -16.05 -23.39
N ASP A 203 -21.15 -16.13 -24.36
CA ASP A 203 -21.07 -17.24 -25.31
C ASP A 203 -20.40 -18.45 -24.66
N ASP A 204 -21.14 -19.56 -24.56
CA ASP A 204 -20.67 -20.82 -23.99
C ASP A 204 -19.52 -21.48 -24.77
N SER A 205 -19.29 -21.02 -26.00
CA SER A 205 -18.25 -21.52 -26.90
C SER A 205 -16.86 -20.96 -26.57
N TYR A 206 -16.77 -19.83 -25.86
CA TYR A 206 -15.51 -19.15 -25.57
C TYR A 206 -15.30 -18.94 -24.07
N ARG A 207 -14.04 -18.91 -23.63
CA ARG A 207 -13.69 -18.59 -22.24
C ARG A 207 -13.80 -17.08 -22.04
N SER A 208 -14.71 -16.66 -21.18
CA SER A 208 -14.79 -15.25 -20.77
C SER A 208 -13.80 -14.99 -19.65
N VAL A 209 -12.96 -13.97 -19.82
CA VAL A 209 -11.90 -13.63 -18.87
C VAL A 209 -12.03 -12.16 -18.48
N VAL A 210 -11.94 -11.91 -17.18
CA VAL A 210 -11.84 -10.56 -16.63
C VAL A 210 -10.40 -10.32 -16.20
N VAL A 211 -9.81 -9.20 -16.64
CA VAL A 211 -8.40 -8.89 -16.38
C VAL A 211 -8.29 -7.64 -15.51
N LEU A 212 -7.84 -7.85 -14.26
CA LEU A 212 -7.47 -6.74 -13.39
C LEU A 212 -6.25 -6.01 -13.95
N SER A 213 -6.11 -4.72 -13.70
CA SER A 213 -4.88 -4.03 -14.07
C SER A 213 -3.71 -4.58 -13.25
N ARG A 214 -2.54 -4.68 -13.88
CA ARG A 214 -1.32 -5.13 -13.19
C ARG A 214 -1.05 -4.30 -11.93
N GLU A 215 -1.19 -2.98 -12.04
CA GLU A 215 -0.96 -2.08 -10.91
C GLU A 215 -1.99 -2.29 -9.77
N PHE A 216 -3.27 -2.48 -10.09
CA PHE A 216 -4.27 -2.79 -9.06
C PHE A 216 -3.98 -4.13 -8.39
N PHE A 217 -3.65 -5.16 -9.17
CA PHE A 217 -3.28 -6.48 -8.67
C PHE A 217 -2.06 -6.42 -7.74
N GLU A 218 -0.97 -5.77 -8.16
CA GLU A 218 0.22 -5.58 -7.34
C GLU A 218 -0.10 -4.82 -6.03
N ARG A 219 -0.98 -3.83 -6.08
CA ARG A 219 -1.42 -3.06 -4.91
C ARG A 219 -2.25 -3.87 -3.93
N ILE A 220 -3.12 -4.78 -4.39
CA ILE A 220 -3.89 -5.66 -3.49
C ILE A 220 -3.05 -6.83 -2.96
N ALA A 221 -2.02 -7.26 -3.69
CA ALA A 221 -1.08 -8.29 -3.27
C ALA A 221 -0.01 -7.77 -2.29
N ALA A 222 0.19 -6.46 -2.22
CA ALA A 222 1.16 -5.82 -1.34
C ALA A 222 0.83 -5.99 0.16
N ALA A 223 1.81 -5.64 1.02
CA ALA A 223 1.62 -5.64 2.46
C ALA A 223 0.47 -4.68 2.86
N PRO A 224 -0.34 -5.03 3.88
CA PRO A 224 -1.46 -4.20 4.33
C PRO A 224 -1.05 -2.76 4.69
N SER A 225 -1.68 -1.79 4.03
CA SER A 225 -1.61 -0.35 4.32
C SER A 225 -3.03 0.26 4.21
N PRO A 226 -3.24 1.55 4.50
CA PRO A 226 -4.56 2.18 4.28
C PRO A 226 -5.09 2.06 2.84
N VAL A 227 -4.21 1.93 1.85
CA VAL A 227 -4.56 1.92 0.41
C VAL A 227 -4.06 0.67 -0.32
N HIS A 228 -3.33 -0.23 0.37
CA HIS A 228 -2.73 -1.43 -0.20
C HIS A 228 -3.03 -2.68 0.61
N GLY A 229 -2.89 -3.82 -0.04
CA GLY A 229 -3.15 -5.13 0.53
C GLY A 229 -4.63 -5.46 0.66
N VAL A 230 -4.89 -6.65 1.17
CA VAL A 230 -6.23 -7.14 1.47
C VAL A 230 -6.40 -7.43 2.96
N MET A 231 -7.63 -7.26 3.43
CA MET A 231 -8.14 -7.77 4.68
C MET A 231 -8.96 -9.02 4.38
N HIS A 232 -8.69 -10.10 5.08
CA HIS A 232 -9.52 -11.29 4.97
C HIS A 232 -10.65 -11.26 6.01
N VAL A 233 -11.85 -11.69 5.62
CA VAL A 233 -13.03 -11.87 6.49
C VAL A 233 -13.65 -13.24 6.26
N LEU A 234 -14.42 -13.77 7.20
CA LEU A 234 -15.15 -15.03 6.99
C LEU A 234 -16.17 -14.88 5.86
N MET A 235 -16.10 -15.78 4.88
CA MET A 235 -17.02 -15.77 3.74
C MET A 235 -18.47 -15.97 4.19
N SER A 236 -18.70 -16.89 5.14
CA SER A 236 -20.02 -17.14 5.72
C SER A 236 -20.64 -15.90 6.38
N SER A 237 -19.86 -15.14 7.14
CA SER A 237 -20.30 -13.88 7.74
C SER A 237 -20.63 -12.84 6.67
N TRP A 238 -19.74 -12.65 5.69
CA TRP A 238 -20.00 -11.75 4.56
C TRP A 238 -21.29 -12.13 3.82
N ARG A 239 -21.48 -13.41 3.55
CA ARG A 239 -22.69 -13.94 2.91
C ARG A 239 -23.94 -13.66 3.68
N LYS A 240 -23.94 -13.95 4.98
CA LYS A 240 -25.12 -13.76 5.83
C LYS A 240 -25.54 -12.30 5.86
N ILE A 241 -24.58 -11.38 5.99
CA ILE A 241 -24.85 -9.92 5.92
C ILE A 241 -25.51 -9.55 4.60
N VAL A 242 -24.92 -9.97 3.49
CA VAL A 242 -25.36 -9.62 2.14
C VAL A 242 -26.74 -10.22 1.80
N ASN A 243 -27.04 -11.42 2.30
CA ASN A 243 -28.30 -12.11 2.09
C ASN A 243 -29.44 -11.57 2.96
N GLU A 244 -29.16 -11.23 4.22
CA GLU A 244 -30.14 -10.63 5.13
C GLU A 244 -30.41 -9.15 4.82
N ASN A 245 -29.50 -8.49 4.10
CA ASN A 245 -29.59 -7.07 3.76
C ASN A 245 -29.51 -6.82 2.24
N PRO A 246 -30.40 -7.43 1.43
CA PRO A 246 -30.28 -7.45 -0.03
C PRO A 246 -30.39 -6.06 -0.69
N HIS A 247 -30.94 -5.07 0.02
CA HIS A 247 -31.14 -3.70 -0.46
C HIS A 247 -30.24 -2.65 0.21
N GLN A 248 -29.31 -3.07 1.07
CA GLN A 248 -28.48 -2.14 1.85
C GLN A 248 -27.01 -2.52 1.75
N ALA A 249 -26.19 -1.60 1.24
CA ALA A 249 -24.75 -1.76 1.22
C ALA A 249 -24.09 -1.44 2.57
N LEU A 250 -24.74 -0.59 3.38
CA LEU A 250 -24.17 -0.03 4.60
C LEU A 250 -23.76 -1.08 5.62
N ALA A 251 -24.57 -2.13 5.83
CA ALA A 251 -24.23 -3.21 6.76
C ALA A 251 -22.93 -3.93 6.37
N GLY A 252 -22.71 -4.15 5.07
CA GLY A 252 -21.47 -4.72 4.55
C GLY A 252 -20.25 -3.83 4.79
N ASP A 253 -20.38 -2.52 4.53
CA ASP A 253 -19.29 -1.58 4.78
C ASP A 253 -18.97 -1.45 6.27
N VAL A 254 -20.00 -1.41 7.12
CA VAL A 254 -19.81 -1.36 8.57
C VAL A 254 -19.14 -2.64 9.06
N PHE A 255 -19.44 -3.79 8.48
CA PHE A 255 -18.75 -5.04 8.77
C PHE A 255 -17.28 -5.02 8.36
N TRP A 256 -16.96 -4.54 7.15
CA TRP A 256 -15.57 -4.37 6.71
C TRP A 256 -14.82 -3.41 7.63
N TRP A 257 -15.41 -2.26 7.93
CA TRP A 257 -14.86 -1.30 8.87
C TRP A 257 -14.63 -1.91 10.25
N LEU A 258 -15.61 -2.63 10.79
CA LEU A 258 -15.50 -3.25 12.12
C LEU A 258 -14.39 -4.29 12.15
N ALA A 259 -14.31 -5.16 11.13
CA ALA A 259 -13.25 -6.15 11.00
C ALA A 259 -11.86 -5.50 10.96
N GLY A 260 -11.73 -4.42 10.18
CA GLY A 260 -10.48 -3.70 10.05
C GLY A 260 -10.11 -2.90 11.31
N ARG A 261 -11.11 -2.35 12.01
CA ARG A 261 -10.92 -1.52 13.20
C ARG A 261 -10.63 -2.35 14.44
N MET A 262 -11.45 -3.37 14.73
CA MET A 262 -11.36 -4.17 15.95
C MET A 262 -10.03 -4.93 16.07
N SER A 263 -9.41 -5.31 14.96
CA SER A 263 -8.08 -5.92 14.94
C SER A 263 -6.97 -5.01 15.51
N ARG A 264 -7.21 -3.69 15.53
CA ARG A 264 -6.24 -2.66 15.95
C ARG A 264 -6.58 -2.00 17.29
N VAL A 265 -7.76 -2.26 17.87
CA VAL A 265 -8.19 -1.68 19.16
C VAL A 265 -7.38 -2.31 20.30
N ARG A 266 -6.46 -1.54 20.89
CA ARG A 266 -5.63 -1.94 22.05
C ARG A 266 -6.04 -1.31 23.38
N ARG A 267 -6.81 -0.23 23.31
CA ARG A 267 -7.41 0.48 24.45
C ARG A 267 -8.81 0.93 24.07
N GLU A 268 -9.63 1.25 25.06
CA GLU A 268 -10.93 1.85 24.83
C GLU A 268 -10.82 3.07 23.89
N THR A 269 -11.59 3.04 22.81
CA THR A 269 -11.53 4.02 21.74
C THR A 269 -12.91 4.60 21.50
N ARG A 270 -13.07 5.91 21.75
CA ARG A 270 -14.30 6.66 21.48
C ARG A 270 -14.25 7.23 20.07
N ILE A 271 -15.31 7.01 19.31
CA ILE A 271 -15.45 7.52 17.94
C ILE A 271 -16.77 8.31 17.88
N PRO A 272 -16.70 9.64 17.67
CA PRO A 272 -17.90 10.47 17.65
C PRO A 272 -18.76 10.19 16.40
N TRP A 273 -20.06 10.44 16.50
CA TRP A 273 -20.99 10.27 15.37
C TRP A 273 -20.61 11.09 14.12
N SER A 274 -19.94 12.24 14.29
CA SER A 274 -19.45 13.06 13.19
C SER A 274 -18.43 12.32 12.32
N SER A 275 -17.53 11.52 12.91
CA SER A 275 -16.56 10.71 12.16
C SER A 275 -17.25 9.67 11.28
N PHE A 276 -18.27 8.98 11.81
CA PHE A 276 -19.05 8.03 11.02
C PHE A 276 -19.83 8.69 9.89
N MET A 277 -20.36 9.90 10.12
CA MET A 277 -21.04 10.66 9.08
C MET A 277 -20.10 11.08 7.95
N GLY A 278 -18.86 11.47 8.26
CA GLY A 278 -17.86 11.75 7.25
C GLY A 278 -17.48 10.51 6.44
N HIS A 279 -17.32 9.36 7.11
CA HIS A 279 -16.86 8.11 6.49
C HIS A 279 -17.93 7.38 5.67
N PHE A 280 -19.15 7.26 6.21
CA PHE A 280 -20.24 6.46 5.62
C PHE A 280 -21.39 7.31 5.07
N GLY A 281 -21.50 8.56 5.54
CA GLY A 281 -22.72 9.37 5.42
C GLY A 281 -22.71 10.36 4.27
N SER A 282 -21.87 10.18 3.25
CA SER A 282 -21.55 11.10 2.14
C SER A 282 -22.72 11.66 1.30
N THR A 283 -23.98 11.36 1.64
CA THR A 283 -25.18 12.01 1.07
C THR A 283 -26.33 12.22 2.09
N ALA A 284 -26.16 11.87 3.37
CA ALA A 284 -27.24 11.93 4.35
C ALA A 284 -27.29 13.30 5.05
N SER A 285 -28.07 14.24 4.52
CA SER A 285 -28.35 15.56 5.14
C SER A 285 -29.12 15.52 6.47
N HIS A 286 -29.25 14.36 7.13
CA HIS A 286 -30.08 14.21 8.33
C HIS A 286 -29.40 13.34 9.42
N PRO A 287 -28.60 13.95 10.33
CA PRO A 287 -27.84 13.23 11.35
C PRO A 287 -28.64 12.21 12.18
N PRO A 288 -29.88 12.50 12.65
CA PRO A 288 -30.66 11.51 13.41
C PRO A 288 -31.02 10.26 12.59
N LYS A 289 -31.32 10.44 11.29
CA LYS A 289 -31.68 9.35 10.40
C LYS A 289 -30.46 8.50 10.10
N PHE A 290 -29.32 9.14 9.86
CA PHE A 290 -28.04 8.45 9.69
C PHE A 290 -27.71 7.61 10.93
N ARG A 291 -27.78 8.17 12.14
CA ARG A 291 -27.50 7.42 13.38
C ARG A 291 -28.41 6.20 13.53
N SER A 292 -29.71 6.35 13.25
CA SER A 292 -30.66 5.23 13.27
C SER A 292 -30.27 4.12 12.27
N GLN A 293 -29.99 4.50 11.02
CA GLN A 293 -29.57 3.56 9.96
C GLN A 293 -28.23 2.89 10.29
N PHE A 294 -27.27 3.66 10.79
CA PHE A 294 -25.96 3.15 11.17
C PHE A 294 -26.06 2.19 12.36
N ARG A 295 -26.87 2.48 13.38
CA ARG A 295 -27.11 1.55 14.50
C ARG A 295 -27.66 0.22 14.02
N ALA A 296 -28.66 0.23 13.13
CA ALA A 296 -29.20 -0.98 12.54
C ALA A 296 -28.14 -1.77 11.76
N ALA A 297 -27.35 -1.08 10.94
CA ALA A 297 -26.24 -1.69 10.19
C ALA A 297 -25.14 -2.24 11.10
N LEU A 298 -24.78 -1.52 12.16
CA LEU A 298 -23.78 -1.91 13.15
C LEU A 298 -24.21 -3.14 13.94
N ALA A 299 -25.49 -3.23 14.32
CA ALA A 299 -26.01 -4.41 15.01
C ALA A 299 -25.84 -5.68 14.18
N VAL A 300 -26.21 -5.62 12.89
CA VAL A 300 -25.99 -6.73 11.94
C VAL A 300 -24.50 -7.04 11.79
N ALA A 301 -23.69 -6.02 11.49
CA ALA A 301 -22.26 -6.18 11.28
C ALA A 301 -21.53 -6.76 12.50
N ALA A 302 -21.87 -6.29 13.70
CA ALA A 302 -21.25 -6.73 14.94
C ALA A 302 -21.64 -8.17 15.28
N ARG A 303 -22.93 -8.53 15.15
CA ARG A 303 -23.39 -9.91 15.33
C ARG A 303 -22.63 -10.88 14.42
N GLU A 304 -22.47 -10.55 13.14
CA GLU A 304 -21.78 -11.42 12.19
C GLU A 304 -20.25 -11.40 12.30
N TYR A 305 -19.66 -10.31 12.82
CA TYR A 305 -18.24 -10.24 13.14
C TYR A 305 -17.88 -11.09 14.37
N PHE A 306 -18.71 -11.06 15.41
CA PHE A 306 -18.49 -11.80 16.66
C PHE A 306 -19.15 -13.19 16.68
N SER A 307 -19.84 -13.61 15.62
CA SER A 307 -20.48 -14.94 15.53
C SER A 307 -19.55 -16.13 15.84
N PRO A 308 -18.22 -16.10 15.63
CA PRO A 308 -17.34 -17.18 16.08
C PRO A 308 -17.26 -17.36 17.62
N LEU A 309 -17.74 -16.38 18.39
CA LEU A 309 -17.86 -16.46 19.85
C LEU A 309 -19.18 -17.10 20.31
N GLY A 310 -20.08 -17.41 19.37
CA GLY A 310 -21.41 -17.95 19.62
C GLY A 310 -22.49 -17.12 18.92
N GLU A 311 -23.56 -17.77 18.46
CA GLU A 311 -24.66 -17.09 17.76
C GLU A 311 -25.38 -16.05 18.64
N ASP A 312 -25.46 -16.31 19.94
CA ASP A 312 -26.08 -15.44 20.95
C ASP A 312 -25.08 -14.54 21.69
N PHE A 313 -23.84 -14.43 21.20
CA PHE A 313 -22.83 -13.61 21.85
C PHE A 313 -23.24 -12.13 21.85
N ASP A 314 -23.30 -11.52 23.04
CA ASP A 314 -23.59 -10.10 23.17
C ASP A 314 -22.38 -9.24 22.75
N TYR A 315 -22.44 -8.72 21.52
CA TYR A 315 -21.38 -7.84 21.00
C TYR A 315 -21.25 -6.52 21.78
N ASN A 316 -22.24 -6.13 22.60
CA ASN A 316 -22.15 -4.92 23.42
C ASN A 316 -21.04 -5.01 24.46
N VAL A 317 -20.47 -6.19 24.73
CA VAL A 317 -19.23 -6.31 25.51
C VAL A 317 -18.07 -5.52 24.88
N TYR A 318 -18.04 -5.40 23.55
CA TYR A 318 -16.96 -4.74 22.81
C TYR A 318 -17.36 -3.49 22.06
N VAL A 319 -18.63 -3.35 21.70
CA VAL A 319 -19.13 -2.25 20.88
C VAL A 319 -20.33 -1.64 21.57
N THR A 320 -20.14 -0.52 22.26
CA THR A 320 -21.21 0.20 22.98
C THR A 320 -21.42 1.59 22.41
N GLU A 321 -22.56 2.21 22.73
CA GLU A 321 -22.78 3.62 22.49
C GLU A 321 -22.49 4.42 23.77
N TYR A 322 -21.77 5.53 23.65
CA TYR A 322 -21.57 6.49 24.74
C TYR A 322 -22.34 7.78 24.48
N GLY A 323 -22.71 8.48 25.55
CA GLY A 323 -23.36 9.79 25.47
C GLY A 323 -24.80 9.75 24.95
N ALA A 324 -25.47 8.58 25.00
CA ALA A 324 -26.89 8.46 24.68
C ALA A 324 -27.72 9.43 25.54
N GLY A 325 -28.55 10.26 24.91
CA GLY A 325 -29.40 11.26 25.59
C GLY A 325 -28.71 12.59 25.96
N THR A 326 -27.41 12.75 25.69
CA THR A 326 -26.73 14.03 25.95
C THR A 326 -27.10 15.09 24.89
N ARG A 327 -27.50 16.30 25.33
CA ARG A 327 -27.92 17.40 24.44
C ARG A 327 -26.76 18.12 23.74
N GLY A 328 -25.50 17.73 23.99
CA GLY A 328 -24.29 18.46 23.59
C GLY A 328 -23.42 17.81 22.52
N GLY A 329 -23.91 16.82 21.77
CA GLY A 329 -23.18 16.24 20.64
C GLY A 329 -22.01 15.31 20.99
N ASN A 330 -21.62 15.19 22.27
CA ASN A 330 -20.61 14.25 22.75
C ASN A 330 -21.16 12.81 22.86
N SER A 331 -21.53 12.26 21.72
CA SER A 331 -22.09 10.91 21.59
C SER A 331 -21.45 10.18 20.41
N GLY A 332 -21.37 8.85 20.50
CA GLY A 332 -20.72 8.05 19.49
C GLY A 332 -20.56 6.60 19.91
N ILE A 333 -19.70 5.88 19.21
CA ILE A 333 -19.43 4.46 19.49
C ILE A 333 -18.15 4.34 20.31
N LEU A 334 -18.20 3.53 21.35
CA LEU A 334 -17.07 3.12 22.17
C LEU A 334 -16.68 1.70 21.76
N LEU A 335 -15.43 1.52 21.36
CA LEU A 335 -14.84 0.23 21.06
C LEU A 335 -13.90 -0.19 22.20
N SER A 336 -14.15 -1.36 22.78
CA SER A 336 -13.31 -1.95 23.82
C SER A 336 -12.38 -3.02 23.22
N PRO A 337 -11.15 -3.19 23.76
CA PRO A 337 -10.23 -4.20 23.26
C PRO A 337 -10.80 -5.62 23.43
N ILE A 338 -10.70 -6.43 22.38
CA ILE A 338 -11.08 -7.85 22.46
C ILE A 338 -10.15 -8.57 23.44
N SER A 339 -10.73 -9.37 24.34
CA SER A 339 -9.96 -10.13 25.32
C SER A 339 -9.01 -11.12 24.63
N PRO A 340 -7.86 -11.45 25.24
CA PRO A 340 -6.95 -12.46 24.70
C PRO A 340 -7.64 -13.80 24.38
N GLU A 341 -8.60 -14.22 25.21
CA GLU A 341 -9.38 -15.45 25.08
C GLU A 341 -10.27 -15.41 23.85
N HIS A 342 -11.09 -14.36 23.70
CA HIS A 342 -11.96 -14.20 22.54
C HIS A 342 -11.17 -13.99 21.26
N ARG A 343 -10.02 -13.30 21.32
CA ARG A 343 -9.14 -13.16 20.15
C ARG A 343 -8.60 -14.50 19.68
N LYS A 344 -8.32 -15.46 20.56
CA LYS A 344 -7.90 -16.83 20.18
C LYS A 344 -9.02 -17.60 19.48
N LEU A 345 -10.27 -17.42 19.92
CA LEU A 345 -11.44 -18.03 19.29
C LEU A 345 -11.72 -17.42 17.92
N MET A 346 -11.57 -16.10 17.78
CA MET A 346 -11.76 -15.39 16.51
C MET A 346 -10.54 -15.44 15.57
N ALA A 347 -9.37 -15.93 16.00
CA ALA A 347 -8.18 -16.04 15.16
C ALA A 347 -8.30 -17.23 14.18
N TRP A 348 -9.26 -17.16 13.25
CA TRP A 348 -9.44 -18.15 12.18
C TRP A 348 -8.28 -18.15 11.18
N SER A 349 -7.59 -17.01 10.99
CA SER A 349 -6.49 -16.86 10.02
C SER A 349 -5.26 -17.74 10.33
N ARG A 350 -4.92 -17.95 11.61
CA ARG A 350 -3.69 -18.65 11.98
C ARG A 350 -3.73 -20.17 11.79
N ARG A 351 -4.92 -20.77 11.78
CA ARG A 351 -5.09 -22.23 11.67
C ARG A 351 -5.19 -22.74 10.22
N GLN A 352 -5.52 -21.86 9.26
CA GLN A 352 -5.75 -22.25 7.86
C GLN A 352 -4.81 -21.59 6.85
N SER A 353 -4.19 -20.44 7.13
CA SER A 353 -3.12 -19.91 6.25
C SER A 353 -1.95 -20.88 6.08
N ALA A 354 -1.74 -21.82 7.03
CA ALA A 354 -0.77 -22.90 6.90
C ALA A 354 -1.22 -24.05 5.97
N LYS A 355 -2.52 -24.15 5.64
CA LYS A 355 -3.10 -25.17 4.75
C LYS A 355 -3.40 -24.66 3.34
N THR A 356 -3.64 -23.36 3.17
CA THR A 356 -4.08 -22.75 1.89
C THR A 356 -3.01 -21.86 1.24
N ALA A 357 -1.81 -21.76 1.81
CA ALA A 357 -0.71 -21.05 1.15
C ALA A 357 -0.27 -21.82 -0.11
N PRO A 358 -0.33 -21.22 -1.31
CA PRO A 358 0.32 -21.78 -2.48
C PRO A 358 1.83 -21.87 -2.21
N ALA A 359 2.47 -22.92 -2.74
CA ALA A 359 3.93 -22.97 -2.77
C ALA A 359 4.46 -21.70 -3.47
N PRO A 360 5.59 -21.12 -3.01
CA PRO A 360 6.23 -20.03 -3.74
C PRO A 360 6.44 -20.47 -5.21
N PRO A 361 6.27 -19.55 -6.18
CA PRO A 361 6.37 -19.90 -7.58
C PRO A 361 7.73 -20.55 -7.86
N PRO A 362 7.78 -21.64 -8.66
CA PRO A 362 9.03 -22.27 -9.01
C PRO A 362 9.89 -21.24 -9.75
N THR A 363 11.10 -21.00 -9.23
CA THR A 363 12.16 -20.35 -9.97
C THR A 363 12.37 -21.14 -11.25
N HIS A 364 12.20 -20.51 -12.41
CA HIS A 364 12.50 -21.10 -13.70
C HIS A 364 13.95 -21.62 -13.69
N ASP A 365 14.09 -22.93 -13.75
CA ASP A 365 15.35 -23.64 -13.91
C ASP A 365 15.95 -23.27 -15.28
N ALA A 366 16.97 -22.43 -15.28
CA ALA A 366 17.93 -22.38 -16.37
C ALA A 366 18.74 -23.70 -16.35
N GLN A 367 18.25 -24.65 -17.14
CA GLN A 367 18.95 -25.79 -17.75
C GLN A 367 20.24 -26.27 -17.06
N LYS A 368 20.09 -27.30 -16.24
CA LYS A 368 21.16 -28.12 -15.66
C LYS A 368 21.69 -29.13 -16.70
N PRO A 369 23.00 -29.18 -17.02
CA PRO A 369 23.58 -30.28 -17.79
C PRO A 369 23.72 -31.54 -16.91
N GLU A 370 23.58 -32.72 -17.54
CA GLU A 370 23.67 -34.05 -16.93
C GLU A 370 25.06 -34.40 -16.35
N PRO A 371 25.13 -35.37 -15.40
CA PRO A 371 26.26 -35.54 -14.49
C PRO A 371 27.37 -36.44 -15.04
N ASN A 372 28.62 -35.99 -14.96
CA ASN A 372 29.80 -36.86 -15.04
C ASN A 372 30.39 -37.12 -13.65
N ALA A 373 30.89 -38.35 -13.48
CA ALA A 373 31.38 -38.98 -12.25
C ALA A 373 32.68 -38.34 -11.69
N PRO A 374 33.06 -38.65 -10.43
CA PRO A 374 33.74 -37.73 -9.53
C PRO A 374 35.25 -37.69 -9.71
N VAL A 375 35.82 -36.49 -9.75
CA VAL A 375 37.26 -36.25 -9.58
C VAL A 375 37.46 -35.15 -8.54
N ALA A 376 38.51 -35.33 -7.74
CA ALA A 376 38.88 -34.67 -6.49
C ALA A 376 38.64 -33.14 -6.40
N PRO A 377 38.42 -32.60 -5.19
CA PRO A 377 38.11 -31.19 -5.00
C PRO A 377 39.34 -30.33 -5.28
N GLU A 378 39.42 -29.78 -6.49
CA GLU A 378 40.22 -28.59 -6.74
C GLU A 378 39.37 -27.39 -6.31
N ILE A 379 39.80 -26.78 -5.21
CA ILE A 379 39.16 -25.61 -4.61
C ILE A 379 39.35 -24.43 -5.58
N VAL A 380 38.32 -24.14 -6.37
CA VAL A 380 38.18 -22.84 -7.04
C VAL A 380 37.11 -22.06 -6.28
N PRO A 381 37.46 -20.95 -5.59
CA PRO A 381 36.48 -20.15 -4.87
C PRO A 381 35.56 -19.43 -5.84
N ILE A 382 34.25 -19.66 -5.71
CA ILE A 382 33.19 -18.87 -6.34
C ILE A 382 33.16 -17.50 -5.63
N PRO A 383 33.25 -16.36 -6.33
CA PRO A 383 33.34 -15.05 -5.71
C PRO A 383 32.04 -14.68 -4.99
N ALA A 384 32.15 -14.24 -3.73
CA ALA A 384 31.07 -13.99 -2.77
C ALA A 384 30.17 -12.76 -3.05
N HIS A 385 30.00 -12.33 -4.31
CA HIS A 385 29.37 -11.03 -4.62
C HIS A 385 28.27 -11.06 -5.67
N ALA A 386 27.76 -12.24 -6.06
CA ALA A 386 26.66 -12.32 -7.02
C ALA A 386 25.35 -11.75 -6.42
N GLY A 387 24.98 -10.53 -6.84
CA GLY A 387 23.70 -9.90 -6.51
C GLY A 387 23.76 -8.55 -5.79
N LEU A 388 24.94 -8.02 -5.48
CA LEU A 388 25.10 -6.67 -4.90
C LEU A 388 25.90 -5.77 -5.85
N ASP A 389 25.27 -4.74 -6.39
CA ASP A 389 25.96 -3.73 -7.19
C ASP A 389 26.78 -2.81 -6.27
N LEU A 390 28.11 -2.92 -6.38
CA LEU A 390 29.06 -2.11 -5.61
C LEU A 390 28.92 -0.61 -5.93
N SER A 391 28.47 -0.27 -7.13
CA SER A 391 28.23 1.10 -7.58
C SER A 391 27.02 1.69 -6.85
N GLU A 392 25.94 0.92 -6.76
CA GLU A 392 24.72 1.28 -6.01
C GLU A 392 25.01 1.36 -4.51
N LEU A 393 25.81 0.43 -3.97
CA LEU A 393 26.23 0.45 -2.57
C LEU A 393 27.05 1.70 -2.23
N ARG A 394 27.97 2.11 -3.11
CA ARG A 394 28.71 3.37 -2.96
C ARG A 394 27.80 4.59 -3.04
N ALA A 395 26.86 4.62 -3.97
CA ALA A 395 25.91 5.72 -4.08
C ALA A 395 25.05 5.86 -2.82
N ALA A 396 24.59 4.73 -2.25
CA ALA A 396 23.81 4.71 -1.01
C ALA A 396 24.64 5.14 0.22
N LEU A 397 25.89 4.68 0.33
CA LEU A 397 26.79 5.07 1.42
C LEU A 397 27.21 6.55 1.33
N ALA A 398 27.44 7.06 0.11
CA ALA A 398 27.72 8.48 -0.14
C ALA A 398 26.49 9.36 0.18
N ALA A 399 25.29 8.94 -0.21
CA ALA A 399 24.04 9.62 0.15
C ALA A 399 23.79 9.62 1.67
N ALA A 400 24.28 8.60 2.38
CA ALA A 400 24.24 8.51 3.84
C ALA A 400 25.41 9.23 4.55
N GLY A 401 26.28 9.93 3.81
CA GLY A 401 27.32 10.81 4.34
C GLY A 401 28.67 10.17 4.63
N LEU A 402 28.95 8.96 4.13
CA LEU A 402 30.28 8.34 4.21
C LEU A 402 31.10 8.64 2.93
N PRO A 403 32.33 9.14 3.04
CA PRO A 403 33.20 9.36 1.87
C PRO A 403 33.73 8.01 1.34
N THR A 404 32.96 7.33 0.49
CA THR A 404 33.35 6.01 -0.08
C THR A 404 34.25 6.10 -1.31
N ASN A 405 34.57 7.31 -1.75
CA ASN A 405 35.42 7.63 -2.91
C ASN A 405 36.90 7.26 -2.69
N ALA A 406 37.33 7.10 -1.43
CA ALA A 406 38.66 6.62 -1.06
C ALA A 406 38.72 5.10 -0.74
N VAL A 407 37.58 4.39 -0.79
CA VAL A 407 37.46 2.98 -0.39
C VAL A 407 37.61 2.07 -1.61
N SER A 408 38.58 1.17 -1.57
CA SER A 408 38.82 0.20 -2.64
C SER A 408 37.67 -0.81 -2.79
N ASP A 409 37.43 -1.30 -4.01
CA ASP A 409 36.44 -2.37 -4.26
C ASP A 409 36.71 -3.60 -3.38
N GLY A 410 37.99 -3.90 -3.10
CA GLY A 410 38.40 -5.01 -2.24
C GLY A 410 37.99 -4.81 -0.77
N ALA A 411 38.13 -3.60 -0.23
CA ALA A 411 37.69 -3.28 1.13
C ALA A 411 36.16 -3.34 1.26
N LEU A 412 35.43 -2.90 0.24
CA LEU A 412 33.97 -2.94 0.22
C LEU A 412 33.44 -4.38 0.14
N ARG A 413 34.11 -5.24 -0.66
CA ARG A 413 33.82 -6.68 -0.74
C ARG A 413 34.07 -7.40 0.60
N ALA A 414 35.19 -7.12 1.26
CA ALA A 414 35.49 -7.69 2.58
C ALA A 414 34.46 -7.26 3.65
N ALA A 415 33.97 -6.02 3.57
CA ALA A 415 32.91 -5.53 4.44
C ALA A 415 31.58 -6.28 4.21
N ILE A 416 31.21 -6.52 2.95
CA ILE A 416 30.01 -7.29 2.58
C ILE A 416 30.09 -8.71 3.16
N ASP A 417 31.20 -9.41 2.96
CA ASP A 417 31.38 -10.78 3.44
C ASP A 417 31.32 -10.86 4.97
N THR A 418 31.90 -9.87 5.66
CA THR A 418 31.86 -9.78 7.12
C THR A 418 30.45 -9.53 7.66
N VAL A 419 29.61 -8.79 6.93
CA VAL A 419 28.22 -8.51 7.35
C VAL A 419 27.31 -9.71 7.05
N LEU A 420 27.43 -10.31 5.87
CA LEU A 420 26.57 -11.42 5.45
C LEU A 420 26.90 -12.72 6.17
N SER A 421 28.16 -12.96 6.56
CA SER A 421 28.55 -14.12 7.40
C SER A 421 27.93 -14.11 8.80
N ARG A 422 27.41 -12.97 9.27
CA ARG A 422 26.81 -12.81 10.61
C ARG A 422 25.30 -13.06 10.64
N VAL A 423 24.66 -13.31 9.50
CA VAL A 423 23.21 -13.43 9.39
C VAL A 423 22.84 -14.68 8.60
N SER A 424 21.92 -15.49 9.13
CA SER A 424 21.49 -16.76 8.49
C SER A 424 20.48 -16.58 7.35
N SER A 425 19.75 -15.45 7.30
CA SER A 425 18.86 -15.08 6.19
C SER A 425 18.52 -13.59 6.24
N VAL A 426 18.44 -12.91 5.09
CA VAL A 426 18.01 -11.51 5.04
C VAL A 426 17.14 -11.21 3.82
N THR A 427 16.08 -10.42 4.01
CA THR A 427 15.13 -10.05 2.95
C THR A 427 15.66 -8.96 2.02
N ASN A 428 16.56 -8.09 2.51
CA ASN A 428 17.22 -7.07 1.70
C ASN A 428 18.71 -6.97 2.12
N PRO A 429 19.62 -7.65 1.39
CA PRO A 429 21.05 -7.67 1.74
C PRO A 429 21.70 -6.30 1.55
N HIS A 430 21.23 -5.50 0.59
CA HIS A 430 21.78 -4.17 0.32
C HIS A 430 21.55 -3.21 1.48
N ALA A 431 20.30 -3.12 1.97
CA ALA A 431 19.96 -2.29 3.12
C ALA A 431 20.67 -2.76 4.41
N LEU A 432 20.83 -4.08 4.60
CA LEU A 432 21.57 -4.62 5.74
C LEU A 432 23.05 -4.21 5.71
N VAL A 433 23.71 -4.32 4.56
CA VAL A 433 25.12 -3.95 4.39
C VAL A 433 25.29 -2.43 4.60
N VAL A 434 24.46 -1.60 3.99
CA VAL A 434 24.50 -0.13 4.16
C VAL A 434 24.34 0.24 5.64
N THR A 435 23.32 -0.29 6.31
CA THR A 435 23.08 0.03 7.73
C THR A 435 24.16 -0.51 8.67
N SER A 436 24.76 -1.66 8.34
CA SER A 436 25.85 -2.25 9.14
C SER A 436 27.16 -1.47 8.98
N ILE A 437 27.48 -1.00 7.77
CA ILE A 437 28.64 -0.14 7.51
C ILE A 437 28.44 1.25 8.13
N LEU A 438 27.22 1.80 8.10
CA LEU A 438 26.92 3.08 8.77
C LEU A 438 27.06 3.00 10.30
N LYS A 439 26.64 1.87 10.89
CA LYS A 439 26.79 1.63 12.33
C LYS A 439 28.22 1.28 12.74
N ASN A 440 29.01 0.73 11.82
CA ASN A 440 30.41 0.39 12.05
C ASN A 440 31.29 0.72 10.82
N PRO A 441 31.69 1.99 10.65
CA PRO A 441 32.48 2.44 9.51
C PRO A 441 33.88 1.80 9.44
N ALA A 442 34.35 1.19 10.52
CA ALA A 442 35.63 0.46 10.54
C ALA A 442 35.63 -0.77 9.62
N LEU A 443 34.44 -1.27 9.22
CA LEU A 443 34.29 -2.40 8.29
C LEU A 443 34.89 -2.12 6.90
N ILE A 444 35.02 -0.85 6.50
CA ILE A 444 35.57 -0.42 5.20
C ILE A 444 37.00 0.13 5.29
N GLY A 445 37.69 -0.07 6.43
CA GLY A 445 39.13 0.16 6.57
C GLY A 445 39.59 1.61 6.72
N GLY A 446 38.70 2.57 6.98
CA GLY A 446 39.06 3.98 7.16
C GLY A 446 39.21 4.38 8.64
N THR A 447 40.40 4.80 9.04
CA THR A 447 40.62 5.67 10.20
C THR A 447 39.76 6.92 10.08
N ALA A 448 39.10 7.30 11.18
CA ALA A 448 38.08 8.35 11.22
C ALA A 448 38.60 9.72 10.71
N GLN A 449 38.10 10.15 9.55
CA GLN A 449 38.05 11.55 9.14
C GLN A 449 36.60 11.89 8.78
N GLN A 450 36.01 12.78 9.58
CA GLN A 450 34.62 13.23 9.45
C GLN A 450 34.41 14.11 8.20
N PRO A 451 33.24 14.04 7.54
CA PRO A 451 32.93 14.85 6.39
C PRO A 451 32.62 16.30 6.78
N VAL A 452 33.23 17.23 6.03
CA VAL A 452 32.91 18.67 6.02
C VAL A 452 31.51 18.86 5.42
N ARG A 453 30.58 19.41 6.21
CA ARG A 453 29.31 19.93 5.68
C ARG A 453 29.55 21.31 5.07
N ALA A 454 29.19 21.47 3.80
CA ALA A 454 28.97 22.77 3.20
C ALA A 454 27.70 23.38 3.80
N SER A 455 27.88 24.38 4.67
CA SER A 455 26.81 25.23 5.20
C SER A 455 26.75 26.50 4.36
N GLY A 456 25.58 26.80 3.81
CA GLY A 456 25.27 28.11 3.23
C GLY A 456 25.52 29.23 4.23
N ALA A 457 26.06 30.33 3.72
CA ALA A 457 26.64 31.45 4.47
C ALA A 457 25.66 32.16 5.41
N LEU A 458 26.04 32.25 6.69
CA LEU A 458 25.81 33.40 7.58
C LEU A 458 26.95 33.44 8.62
N SER A 459 27.76 34.50 8.58
CA SER A 459 28.84 34.92 9.51
C SER A 459 29.86 33.85 9.94
N ALA A 460 30.97 33.75 9.20
CA ALA A 460 32.11 32.89 9.57
C ALA A 460 32.75 33.35 10.88
N LEU A 461 32.70 32.51 11.92
CA LEU A 461 33.45 32.71 13.16
C LEU A 461 34.97 32.68 12.88
N PRO A 462 35.80 33.39 13.67
CA PRO A 462 37.26 33.43 13.44
C PRO A 462 37.85 32.02 13.52
N VAL A 463 38.53 31.54 12.48
CA VAL A 463 39.14 30.20 12.47
C VAL A 463 40.37 30.19 13.37
N GLU A 464 40.45 29.21 14.27
CA GLU A 464 41.59 29.02 15.19
C GLU A 464 41.99 27.55 15.27
N VAL A 465 43.24 27.25 15.62
CA VAL A 465 43.71 25.88 15.82
C VAL A 465 43.54 25.49 17.29
N CYS A 466 42.96 24.33 17.54
CA CYS A 466 42.82 23.78 18.89
C CYS A 466 44.20 23.48 19.50
N THR A 467 44.46 23.95 20.71
CA THR A 467 45.72 23.70 21.42
C THR A 467 45.88 22.26 21.86
N VAL A 468 44.79 21.51 22.03
CA VAL A 468 44.79 20.10 22.50
C VAL A 468 44.87 19.13 21.33
N HIS A 469 44.05 19.35 20.28
CA HIS A 469 43.92 18.39 19.17
C HIS A 469 44.61 18.83 17.88
N GLY A 470 45.16 20.06 17.82
CA GLY A 470 45.78 20.60 16.60
C GLY A 470 44.84 20.78 15.41
N GLN A 471 43.52 20.66 15.62
CA GLN A 471 42.50 20.74 14.58
C GLN A 471 42.01 22.19 14.38
N GLU A 472 41.71 22.57 13.14
CA GLU A 472 41.05 23.84 12.85
C GLU A 472 39.61 23.88 13.39
N ILE A 473 39.28 24.97 14.07
CA ILE A 473 37.99 25.24 14.70
C ILE A 473 37.31 26.36 13.91
N SER A 474 36.36 26.01 13.05
CA SER A 474 35.48 26.95 12.35
C SER A 474 34.14 27.20 13.07
N GLY A 475 33.87 26.45 14.15
CA GLY A 475 32.67 26.54 14.97
C GLY A 475 32.91 27.09 16.38
N LEU A 476 31.93 26.87 17.27
CA LEU A 476 32.01 27.28 18.68
C LEU A 476 33.03 26.46 19.49
N VAL A 477 33.22 25.18 19.16
CA VAL A 477 34.07 24.23 19.89
C VAL A 477 34.79 23.29 18.92
N CYS A 478 36.01 22.85 19.28
CA CYS A 478 36.78 21.84 18.55
C CYS A 478 36.05 20.48 18.52
N GLY A 479 36.07 19.80 17.36
CA GLY A 479 35.50 18.46 17.20
C GLY A 479 36.14 17.42 18.14
N GLY A 480 37.46 17.44 18.30
CA GLY A 480 38.19 16.58 19.24
C GLY A 480 37.77 16.81 20.70
N CYS A 481 37.85 18.06 21.20
CA CYS A 481 37.45 18.38 22.58
C CYS A 481 35.99 18.02 22.86
N ALA A 482 35.10 18.21 21.87
CA ALA A 482 33.70 17.85 22.00
C ALA A 482 33.46 16.33 22.01
N ALA A 483 34.33 15.54 21.37
CA ALA A 483 34.27 14.09 21.40
C ALA A 483 34.78 13.54 22.74
N GLU A 484 35.92 14.04 23.22
CA GLU A 484 36.51 13.66 24.52
C GLU A 484 35.55 13.96 25.68
N LEU A 485 34.95 15.15 25.71
CA LEU A 485 33.97 15.49 26.76
C LEU A 485 32.68 14.65 26.70
N LYS A 486 32.34 14.03 25.56
CA LYS A 486 31.15 13.18 25.42
C LYS A 486 31.44 11.70 25.68
N ALA A 487 32.68 11.27 25.47
CA ALA A 487 33.06 9.88 25.63
C ALA A 487 33.04 9.52 27.13
N ILE A 488 32.43 8.38 27.44
CA ILE A 488 32.29 7.89 28.83
C ILE A 488 33.63 7.38 29.39
N GLY A 489 34.58 7.05 28.51
CA GLY A 489 35.87 6.46 28.87
C GLY A 489 37.07 7.42 28.84
N THR A 490 36.85 8.71 28.62
CA THR A 490 37.93 9.72 28.64
C THR A 490 38.45 9.92 30.07
N ASP A 491 39.77 10.01 30.22
CA ASP A 491 40.38 10.24 31.53
C ASP A 491 40.07 11.66 32.04
N ALA A 492 40.01 11.83 33.36
CA ALA A 492 39.68 13.12 33.98
C ALA A 492 40.72 14.21 33.64
N ALA A 493 41.99 13.86 33.45
CA ALA A 493 43.02 14.83 33.05
C ALA A 493 42.80 15.30 31.60
N ASP A 494 42.53 14.38 30.69
CA ASP A 494 42.28 14.67 29.28
C ASP A 494 40.97 15.47 29.10
N ALA A 495 39.93 15.11 29.86
CA ALA A 495 38.67 15.85 29.90
C ALA A 495 38.86 17.27 30.47
N ALA A 496 39.74 17.46 31.46
CA ALA A 496 40.02 18.78 32.04
C ALA A 496 40.76 19.68 31.04
N GLU A 497 41.75 19.13 30.33
CA GLU A 497 42.48 19.86 29.30
C GLU A 497 41.57 20.24 28.11
N CYS A 498 40.72 19.30 27.70
CA CYS A 498 39.69 19.56 26.69
C CYS A 498 38.71 20.64 27.13
N TRP A 499 38.24 20.59 28.39
CA TRP A 499 37.31 21.57 28.92
C TRP A 499 37.90 22.97 29.00
N GLU A 500 39.14 23.13 29.47
CA GLU A 500 39.79 24.44 29.52
C GLU A 500 40.02 25.04 28.12
N ALA A 501 40.31 24.21 27.11
CA ALA A 501 40.37 24.66 25.72
C ALA A 501 39.00 25.11 25.18
N VAL A 502 37.91 24.37 25.48
CA VAL A 502 36.54 24.76 25.12
C VAL A 502 36.15 26.08 25.78
N LYS A 503 36.39 26.19 27.08
CA LYS A 503 36.08 27.34 27.92
C LYS A 503 36.77 28.61 27.41
N THR A 504 38.08 28.52 27.16
CA THR A 504 38.89 29.63 26.62
C THR A 504 38.32 30.14 25.30
N ARG A 505 37.95 29.22 24.39
CA ARG A 505 37.38 29.56 23.09
C ARG A 505 36.00 30.21 23.21
N LEU A 506 35.11 29.65 24.02
CA LEU A 506 33.77 30.21 24.23
C LEU A 506 33.82 31.59 24.89
N THR A 507 34.73 31.83 25.85
CA THR A 507 34.96 33.17 26.43
C THR A 507 35.47 34.17 25.39
N LYS A 508 36.27 33.73 24.41
CA LYS A 508 36.75 34.61 23.34
C LYS A 508 35.62 34.97 22.37
N LEU A 509 34.80 33.99 22.01
CA LEU A 509 33.66 34.18 21.10
C LEU A 509 32.52 34.98 21.73
N SER A 510 32.30 34.88 23.04
CA SER A 510 31.28 35.67 23.74
C SER A 510 31.56 37.17 23.76
N LYS A 511 32.78 37.59 23.39
CA LYS A 511 33.16 39.01 23.25
C LYS A 511 32.88 39.56 21.84
N LEU A 512 32.43 38.73 20.91
CA LEU A 512 32.06 39.14 19.55
C LEU A 512 30.58 39.51 19.48
N GLU A 513 30.28 40.62 18.83
CA GLU A 513 28.92 41.13 18.69
C GLU A 513 28.07 40.18 17.81
N GLY A 514 26.91 39.77 18.32
CA GLY A 514 25.99 38.86 17.62
C GLY A 514 26.29 37.35 17.75
N VAL A 515 27.25 36.94 18.59
CA VAL A 515 27.56 35.52 18.83
C VAL A 515 27.02 35.07 20.19
N ASP A 516 25.98 34.23 20.19
CA ASP A 516 25.48 33.59 21.41
C ASP A 516 26.24 32.29 21.72
N THR A 517 26.91 32.27 22.87
CA THR A 517 27.67 31.10 23.36
C THR A 517 27.00 30.40 24.54
N SER A 518 25.88 30.92 25.06
CA SER A 518 25.24 30.47 26.30
C SER A 518 24.82 29.00 26.27
N GLY A 519 24.24 28.55 25.16
CA GLY A 519 23.85 27.15 24.95
C GLY A 519 25.05 26.19 24.95
N ALA A 520 26.15 26.58 24.30
CA ALA A 520 27.37 25.79 24.28
C ALA A 520 28.03 25.73 25.67
N TRP A 521 28.04 26.85 26.40
CA TRP A 521 28.49 26.89 27.79
C TRP A 521 27.74 25.89 28.68
N MET A 522 26.41 25.91 28.68
CA MET A 522 25.59 24.97 29.47
C MET A 522 25.84 23.52 29.08
N GLN A 523 25.92 23.23 27.78
CA GLN A 523 26.12 21.87 27.30
C GLN A 523 27.47 21.30 27.74
N TYR A 524 28.57 22.00 27.46
CA TYR A 524 29.92 21.45 27.68
C TYR A 524 30.37 21.52 29.14
N SER A 525 29.86 22.48 29.93
CA SER A 525 30.06 22.45 31.40
C SER A 525 29.37 21.24 32.04
N SER A 526 28.16 20.88 31.59
CA SER A 526 27.49 19.67 32.09
C SER A 526 28.23 18.37 31.69
N LEU A 527 28.96 18.39 30.57
CA LEU A 527 29.75 17.26 30.11
C LEU A 527 31.06 17.16 30.89
N ALA A 528 31.75 18.26 31.15
CA ALA A 528 32.93 18.31 32.02
C ALA A 528 32.60 17.84 33.45
N ALA A 529 31.45 18.26 33.99
CA ALA A 529 31.00 17.83 35.32
C ALA A 529 30.81 16.31 35.46
N ARG A 530 30.52 15.58 34.37
CA ARG A 530 30.40 14.11 34.39
C ARG A 530 31.75 13.42 34.59
N HIS A 531 32.83 14.11 34.28
CA HIS A 531 34.21 13.68 34.47
C HIS A 531 34.82 14.21 35.79
N GLY A 532 34.02 14.88 36.63
CA GLY A 532 34.45 15.39 37.93
C GLY A 532 35.17 16.74 37.91
N ILE A 533 35.00 17.52 36.85
CA ILE A 533 35.67 18.81 36.59
C ILE A 533 34.75 20.01 36.88
#